data_AF-A0AAV6YVM8-F1
#
_entry.id   AF-A0AAV6YVM8-F1
#
_cell.length_a   1.000
_cell.length_b   1.000
_cell.length_c   1.000
_cell.angle_alpha   90.00
_cell.angle_beta   90.00
_cell.angle_gamma   90.00
#
_symmetry.space_group_name_H-M   'P 1'
#
loop_
_entity.id
_entity.type
_entity.pdbx_description
1 polymer ?
#
loop_
_entity_poly.entity_id
_entity_poly.type
_entity_poly.pdbx_seq_one_letter_code
_entity_poly.pdbx_strand_id
1 'polypeptide(L)'
;ITDAFLKAHPHIQIKGSGEEYYTISGAVDDMDAYTLLTDNIFQQILHSTDENLKEARDILDRIQRRELYVFVGETKRDAHSQTDIM
;
A
#
# COMPACT_ATOMS: atom_id res chain seq x y z
N ILE A 1 -1.72 -1.79 5.45
CA ILE A 1 -1.29 -0.52 4.80
C ILE A 1 -1.29 -0.68 3.29
N THR A 2 -0.62 -1.70 2.73
CA THR A 2 -0.61 -1.97 1.28
C THR A 2 -1.98 -1.93 0.62
N ASP A 3 -3.01 -2.58 1.20
CA ASP A 3 -4.39 -2.54 0.67
C ASP A 3 -4.91 -1.10 0.50
N ALA A 4 -4.67 -0.23 1.48
CA ALA A 4 -5.07 1.18 1.40
C ALA A 4 -4.35 1.90 0.26
N PHE A 5 -3.05 1.64 0.08
CA PHE A 5 -2.29 2.26 -1.01
C PHE A 5 -2.73 1.75 -2.38
N LEU A 6 -3.07 0.47 -2.51
CA LEU A 6 -3.65 -0.08 -3.75
C LEU A 6 -4.99 0.58 -4.09
N LYS A 7 -5.83 0.87 -3.08
CA LYS A 7 -7.10 1.59 -3.26
C LYS A 7 -6.91 3.07 -3.56
N ALA A 8 -5.90 3.72 -2.98
CA ALA A 8 -5.59 5.12 -3.22
C ALA A 8 -4.82 5.36 -4.54
N HIS A 9 -4.13 4.34 -5.05
CA HIS A 9 -3.24 4.40 -6.19
C HIS A 9 -3.78 5.19 -7.41
N PRO A 10 -5.01 4.96 -7.91
CA PRO A 10 -5.52 5.67 -9.08
C PRO A 10 -5.86 7.16 -8.82
N HIS A 11 -5.87 7.61 -7.57
CA HIS A 11 -6.35 8.94 -7.18
C HIS A 11 -5.26 9.84 -6.61
N ILE A 12 -4.15 9.28 -6.15
CA ILE A 12 -2.99 10.05 -5.69
C ILE A 12 -2.14 10.49 -6.88
N GLN A 13 -1.80 11.77 -6.92
CA GLN A 13 -0.94 12.39 -7.92
C GLN A 13 0.28 12.99 -7.23
N ILE A 14 1.47 12.56 -7.64
CA ILE A 14 2.76 12.99 -7.11
C ILE A 14 3.45 13.76 -8.22
N LYS A 15 3.78 15.03 -7.95
CA LYS A 15 4.47 15.87 -8.93
C LYS A 15 5.89 15.33 -9.17
N GLY A 16 6.24 15.07 -10.42
CA GLY A 16 7.59 14.67 -10.83
C GLY A 16 8.37 15.80 -11.48
N SER A 17 9.35 15.42 -12.30
CA SER A 17 10.11 16.36 -13.11
C SER A 17 9.21 17.09 -14.13
N GLY A 18 9.42 18.40 -14.29
CA GLY A 18 8.61 19.23 -15.20
C GLY A 18 7.17 19.48 -14.71
N GLU A 19 6.20 19.25 -15.60
CA GLU A 19 4.75 19.39 -15.34
C GLU A 19 4.02 18.04 -15.29
N GLU A 20 4.77 16.94 -15.19
CA GLU A 20 4.22 15.58 -15.15
C GLU A 20 3.81 15.14 -13.74
N TYR A 21 2.78 14.31 -13.66
CA TYR A 21 2.27 13.73 -12.41
C TYR A 21 2.27 12.21 -12.48
N TYR A 22 2.64 11.60 -11.36
CA TYR A 22 2.83 10.17 -11.23
C TYR A 22 1.89 9.59 -10.17
N THR A 23 1.44 8.36 -10.40
CA THR A 23 0.74 7.58 -9.39
C THR A 23 1.72 7.04 -8.34
N ILE A 24 1.20 6.43 -7.27
CA ILE A 24 2.03 5.86 -6.19
C ILE A 24 3.11 4.91 -6.72
N SER A 25 2.75 4.00 -7.62
CA SER A 25 3.73 3.05 -8.17
C SER A 25 4.55 3.66 -9.30
N GLY A 26 4.00 4.62 -10.05
CA GLY A 26 4.72 5.30 -11.14
C GLY A 26 5.82 6.23 -10.64
N ALA A 27 5.75 6.69 -9.39
CA ALA A 27 6.79 7.55 -8.82
C ALA A 27 8.20 6.92 -8.85
N VAL A 28 8.32 5.58 -8.94
CA VAL A 28 9.64 4.92 -9.10
C VAL A 28 10.34 5.30 -10.40
N ASP A 29 9.59 5.72 -11.41
CA ASP A 29 10.10 6.03 -12.75
C ASP A 29 10.64 7.47 -12.86
N ASP A 30 10.46 8.31 -11.83
CA ASP A 30 10.91 9.70 -11.80
C ASP A 30 11.46 10.06 -10.40
N MET A 31 12.73 10.45 -10.32
CA MET A 31 13.40 10.67 -9.02
C MET A 31 12.87 11.89 -8.27
N ASP A 32 12.34 12.89 -8.97
CA ASP A 32 11.73 14.06 -8.32
C ASP A 32 10.41 13.65 -7.66
N ALA A 33 9.57 12.85 -8.34
CA ALA A 33 8.37 12.26 -7.77
C ALA A 33 8.70 11.29 -6.63
N TYR A 34 9.66 10.40 -6.81
CA TYR A 34 10.05 9.41 -5.82
C TYR A 34 10.50 10.05 -4.50
N THR A 35 11.23 11.18 -4.59
CA THR A 35 11.69 11.94 -3.42
C THR A 35 10.53 12.48 -2.58
N LEU A 36 9.39 12.78 -3.20
CA LEU A 36 8.18 13.25 -2.51
C LEU A 36 7.31 12.11 -1.95
N LEU A 37 7.50 10.88 -2.44
CA LEU A 37 6.78 9.70 -1.97
C LEU A 37 7.37 9.18 -0.64
N THR A 38 6.87 9.74 0.46
CA THR A 38 7.28 9.40 1.82
C THR A 38 6.10 8.86 2.63
N ASP A 39 6.34 8.48 3.89
CA ASP A 39 5.28 8.08 4.85
C ASP A 39 4.16 9.12 5.01
N ASN A 40 4.39 10.39 4.62
CA ASN A 40 3.36 11.42 4.57
C ASN A 40 2.14 11.02 3.74
N ILE A 41 2.29 10.16 2.73
CA ILE A 41 1.16 9.65 1.94
C ILE A 41 0.10 8.96 2.81
N PHE A 42 0.49 8.36 3.92
CA PHE A 42 -0.44 7.80 4.91
C PHE A 42 -1.37 8.89 5.45
N GLN A 43 -0.81 10.03 5.87
CA GLN A 43 -1.56 11.15 6.43
C GLN A 43 -2.41 11.85 5.37
N GLN A 44 -1.88 11.98 4.14
CA GLN A 44 -2.62 12.53 3.00
C GLN A 44 -3.90 11.74 2.72
N ILE A 45 -3.81 10.40 2.67
CA ILE A 45 -4.98 9.53 2.46
C ILE A 45 -5.94 9.63 3.66
N LEU A 46 -5.41 9.54 4.88
CA LEU A 46 -6.21 9.52 6.11
C LEU A 46 -7.03 10.81 6.29
N HIS A 47 -6.47 11.97 5.94
CA HIS A 47 -7.11 13.28 6.14
C HIS A 47 -7.75 13.86 4.87
N SER A 48 -7.73 13.13 3.76
CA SER A 48 -8.39 13.57 2.53
C SER A 48 -9.91 13.58 2.68
N THR A 49 -10.56 14.59 2.10
CA THR A 49 -12.01 14.68 1.92
C THR A 49 -12.48 14.16 0.56
N ASP A 50 -11.56 13.67 -0.29
CA ASP A 50 -11.92 13.06 -1.57
C ASP A 50 -12.67 11.75 -1.34
N GLU A 51 -13.85 11.62 -1.97
CA GLU A 51 -14.68 10.43 -1.92
C GLU A 51 -14.05 9.25 -2.65
N ASN A 52 -13.21 9.51 -3.66
CA ASN A 52 -12.46 8.45 -4.34
C ASN A 52 -11.44 7.77 -3.41
N LEU A 53 -11.00 8.47 -2.36
CA LEU A 53 -10.08 7.94 -1.36
C LEU A 53 -10.78 7.30 -0.16
N LYS A 54 -12.12 7.24 -0.15
CA LYS A 54 -12.89 6.73 0.99
C LYS A 54 -12.50 5.30 1.39
N GLU A 55 -12.39 4.37 0.45
CA GLU A 55 -12.01 2.98 0.77
C GLU A 55 -10.62 2.88 1.38
N ALA A 56 -9.66 3.65 0.85
CA ALA A 56 -8.31 3.69 1.38
C ALA A 56 -8.27 4.30 2.79
N ARG A 57 -8.99 5.41 2.98
CA ARG A 57 -9.14 6.11 4.27
C ARG A 57 -9.77 5.22 5.33
N ASP A 58 -10.84 4.49 5.00
CA ASP A 58 -11.52 3.56 5.90
C ASP A 58 -10.56 2.45 6.39
N ILE A 59 -9.67 1.94 5.52
CA ILE A 59 -8.65 0.96 5.92
C ILE A 59 -7.63 1.58 6.89
N LEU A 60 -7.20 2.82 6.66
CA LEU A 60 -6.24 3.50 7.54
C LEU A 60 -6.86 3.87 8.91
N ASP A 61 -8.12 4.31 8.93
CA ASP A 61 -8.86 4.60 10.17
C ASP A 61 -9.02 3.33 11.04
N ARG A 62 -9.33 2.18 10.42
CA ARG A 62 -9.34 0.88 11.13
C ARG A 62 -7.99 0.57 11.77
N ILE A 63 -6.88 0.88 11.10
CA ILE A 63 -5.54 0.70 11.68
C ILE A 63 -5.36 1.61 12.91
N GLN A 64 -5.77 2.87 12.84
CA GLN A 64 -5.70 3.81 13.98
C GLN A 64 -6.55 3.36 15.17
N ARG A 65 -7.72 2.79 14.91
CA ARG A 65 -8.63 2.22 15.93
C ARG A 65 -8.22 0.84 16.43
N ARG A 66 -7.14 0.28 15.90
CA ARG A 66 -6.65 -1.09 16.18
C ARG A 66 -7.62 -2.20 15.76
N GLU A 67 -8.47 -1.94 14.78
CA GLU A 67 -9.40 -2.89 14.15
C GLU A 67 -8.74 -3.68 12.99
N LEU A 68 -7.65 -4.37 13.33
CA LEU A 68 -6.80 -5.08 12.38
C LEU A 68 -7.45 -6.38 11.88
N TYR A 69 -6.98 -6.89 10.74
CA TYR A 69 -7.29 -8.27 10.33
C TYR A 69 -6.86 -9.25 11.42
N VAL A 70 -7.69 -10.26 11.66
CA VAL A 70 -7.44 -11.27 12.70
C VAL A 70 -6.40 -12.26 12.20
N PHE A 71 -5.37 -12.50 12.99
CA PHE A 71 -4.45 -13.60 12.77
C PHE A 71 -5.13 -14.93 13.11
N VAL A 72 -5.30 -15.81 12.12
CA VAL A 72 -5.97 -17.11 12.29
C VAL A 72 -4.99 -18.20 12.72
N GLY A 73 -3.77 -18.20 12.18
CA GLY A 73 -2.74 -19.19 12.47
C GLY A 73 -1.59 -19.16 11.47
N GLU A 74 -0.57 -19.97 11.72
CA GLU A 74 0.62 -20.17 10.88
C GLU A 74 0.82 -21.68 10.65
N THR A 75 1.26 -22.09 9.46
CA THR A 75 1.63 -23.48 9.15
C THR A 75 2.98 -23.53 8.46
N LYS A 76 3.72 -24.62 8.63
CA LYS A 76 4.99 -24.88 7.95
C LYS A 76 4.79 -26.07 7.00
N ARG A 77 5.41 -26.00 5.83
CA ARG A 77 5.45 -27.15 4.93
C ARG A 77 6.40 -28.18 5.54
N ASP A 78 5.93 -29.41 5.67
CA ASP A 78 6.83 -30.52 6.01
C ASP A 78 7.81 -30.73 4.84
N ALA A 79 9.08 -30.94 5.18
CA ALA A 79 10.08 -31.35 4.19
C ALA A 79 9.61 -32.68 3.59
N HIS A 80 9.41 -32.72 2.27
CA HIS A 80 9.05 -33.96 1.61
C HIS A 80 10.21 -34.95 1.77
N SER A 81 10.02 -35.99 2.58
CA SER A 81 10.87 -37.17 2.53
C SER A 81 10.65 -37.82 1.17
N GLN A 82 11.49 -37.47 0.19
CA GLN A 82 11.76 -38.37 -0.93
C GLN A 82 12.43 -39.60 -0.33
N THR A 83 11.63 -40.60 0.04
CA THR A 83 12.15 -41.94 0.28
C THR A 83 12.37 -42.57 -1.08
N ASP A 84 13.64 -42.88 -1.36
CA ASP A 84 14.12 -43.66 -2.48
C ASP A 84 13.19 -44.84 -2.82
N ILE A 85 12.84 -44.98 -4.10
CA ILE A 85 12.47 -46.28 -4.65
C ILE A 85 13.70 -46.78 -5.40
N MET A 86 14.35 -47.75 -4.77
CA MET A 86 15.50 -48.53 -5.25
C MET A 86 15.14 -49.34 -6.49
#